data_AF-A0A938IKR7-F1
#
_entry.id   AF-A0A938IKR7-F1
#
_cell.length_a   1.000
_cell.length_b   1.000
_cell.length_c   1.000
_cell.angle_alpha   90.00
_cell.angle_beta   90.00
_cell.angle_gamma   90.00
#
_symmetry.space_group_name_H-M   'P 1'
#
loop_
_entity.id
_entity.type
_entity.pdbx_description
1 polymer ?
#
loop_
_entity_poly.entity_id
_entity_poly.type
_entity_poly.pdbx_seq_one_letter_code
_entity_poly.pdbx_strand_id
1 'polypeptide(L)'
;MNLNSDDAARRIDEQLAHVWTVRAFLKHTEEAGSDEELRDVHRELYDYMLALGDRLAEGQADAYLRQARKKFAKLRKACDDYLRIQPEISGHTNFRMAARSLEASVREIGAVLDAWDRDERGYHARSRPDRDV
;
A
#
# COMPACT_ATOMS: atom_id res chain seq x y z
N MET A 1 10.09 -19.71 3.55
CA MET A 1 9.44 -19.43 4.85
C MET A 1 8.00 -19.10 4.54
N ASN A 2 7.03 -19.79 5.14
CA ASN A 2 5.60 -19.59 4.86
C ASN A 2 5.14 -18.30 5.58
N LEU A 3 4.69 -17.30 4.85
CA LEU A 3 4.18 -16.04 5.40
C LEU A 3 2.69 -16.20 5.70
N ASN A 4 2.33 -16.28 6.98
CA ASN A 4 0.92 -16.36 7.38
C ASN A 4 0.22 -15.00 7.22
N SER A 5 -1.11 -15.00 7.20
CA SER A 5 -1.91 -13.80 6.95
C SER A 5 -1.75 -12.72 8.02
N ASP A 6 -1.61 -13.10 9.31
CA ASP A 6 -1.40 -12.12 10.37
C ASP A 6 -0.04 -11.40 10.25
N ASP A 7 1.03 -12.13 9.94
CA ASP A 7 2.35 -11.56 9.68
C ASP A 7 2.35 -10.67 8.45
N ALA A 8 1.73 -11.11 7.35
CA ALA A 8 1.61 -10.32 6.13
C ALA A 8 0.83 -9.02 6.39
N ALA A 9 -0.30 -9.11 7.09
CA ALA A 9 -1.14 -7.96 7.38
C ALA A 9 -0.43 -6.95 8.28
N ARG A 10 0.24 -7.42 9.36
CA ARG A 10 1.04 -6.53 10.23
C ARG A 10 2.17 -5.83 9.49
N ARG A 11 2.90 -6.54 8.62
CA ARG A 11 3.97 -5.93 7.82
C ARG A 11 3.44 -4.87 6.87
N ILE A 12 2.28 -5.08 6.25
CA ILE A 12 1.64 -4.06 5.42
C ILE A 12 1.20 -2.87 6.27
N ASP A 13 0.63 -3.11 7.45
CA ASP A 13 0.17 -2.06 8.35
C ASP A 13 1.32 -1.15 8.84
N GLU A 14 2.48 -1.74 9.14
CA GLU A 14 3.71 -0.99 9.42
C GLU A 14 4.10 -0.06 8.25
N GLN A 15 3.97 -0.54 7.01
CA GLN A 15 4.22 0.30 5.83
C GLN A 15 3.18 1.41 5.66
N LEU A 16 1.94 1.18 6.08
CA LEU A 16 0.90 2.20 6.03
C LEU A 16 1.16 3.37 6.98
N ALA A 17 1.87 3.18 8.08
CA ALA A 17 2.31 4.29 8.93
C ALA A 17 3.19 5.30 8.15
N HIS A 18 4.08 4.80 7.28
CA HIS A 18 4.88 5.63 6.39
C HIS A 18 4.02 6.29 5.31
N VAL A 19 3.11 5.55 4.67
CA VAL A 19 2.17 6.10 3.68
C VAL A 19 1.31 7.21 4.29
N TRP A 20 0.83 7.02 5.52
CA TRP A 20 0.06 8.03 6.26
C TRP A 20 0.90 9.27 6.52
N THR A 21 2.17 9.10 6.92
CA THR A 21 3.09 10.22 7.15
C THR A 21 3.30 11.04 5.89
N VAL A 22 3.52 10.38 4.74
CA VAL A 22 3.64 11.06 3.43
C VAL A 22 2.35 11.79 3.09
N ARG A 23 1.20 11.12 3.17
CA ARG A 23 -0.10 11.73 2.90
C ARG A 23 -0.36 12.95 3.79
N ALA A 24 -0.04 12.84 5.07
CA ALA A 24 -0.22 13.92 6.04
C ALA A 24 0.68 15.10 5.70
N PHE A 25 1.94 14.86 5.32
CA PHE A 25 2.82 15.90 4.82
C PHE A 25 2.23 16.59 3.59
N LEU A 26 1.95 15.85 2.51
CA LEU A 26 1.50 16.40 1.22
C LEU A 26 0.23 17.24 1.35
N LYS A 27 -0.76 16.77 2.12
CA LYS A 27 -2.04 17.48 2.34
C LYS A 27 -1.86 18.91 2.88
N HIS A 28 -0.81 19.18 3.64
CA HIS A 28 -0.61 20.47 4.31
C HIS A 28 0.43 21.36 3.61
N THR A 29 0.89 20.95 2.43
CA THR A 29 1.78 21.77 1.60
C THR A 29 1.00 22.87 0.89
N GLU A 30 1.62 24.02 0.65
CA GLU A 30 1.02 25.09 -0.17
C GLU A 30 0.87 24.64 -1.62
N GLU A 31 1.79 23.80 -2.08
CA GLU A 31 1.80 23.18 -3.40
C GLU A 31 0.52 22.36 -3.64
N ALA A 32 0.06 21.58 -2.66
CA ALA A 32 -1.23 20.89 -2.75
C ALA A 32 -2.42 21.87 -2.80
N GLY A 33 -2.25 23.12 -2.38
CA GLY A 33 -3.25 24.18 -2.56
C GLY A 33 -3.37 24.67 -4.00
N SER A 34 -2.38 24.42 -4.87
CA SER A 34 -2.31 24.96 -6.23
C SER A 34 -2.24 23.89 -7.32
N ASP A 35 -1.65 22.73 -7.02
CA ASP A 35 -1.43 21.62 -7.95
C ASP A 35 -2.51 20.54 -7.79
N GLU A 36 -3.30 20.31 -8.84
CA GLU A 36 -4.39 19.32 -8.82
C GLU A 36 -3.88 17.87 -8.80
N GLU A 37 -2.78 17.57 -9.48
CA GLU A 37 -2.20 16.23 -9.52
C GLU A 37 -1.68 15.82 -8.13
N LEU A 38 -1.06 16.76 -7.39
CA LEU A 38 -0.62 16.51 -6.02
C LEU A 38 -1.79 16.30 -5.06
N ARG A 39 -2.91 17.01 -5.27
CA ARG A 39 -4.14 16.78 -4.48
C ARG A 39 -4.65 15.36 -4.68
N ASP A 40 -4.69 14.90 -5.93
CA ASP A 40 -5.17 13.58 -6.28
C ASP A 40 -4.27 12.48 -5.68
N VAL A 41 -2.95 12.67 -5.66
CA VAL A 41 -2.02 11.76 -4.98
C VAL A 41 -2.41 11.60 -3.52
N HIS A 42 -2.48 12.68 -2.72
CA HIS A 42 -2.73 12.53 -1.29
C HIS A 42 -4.16 12.04 -0.98
N ARG A 43 -5.11 12.22 -1.91
CA ARG A 43 -6.47 11.65 -1.82
C ARG A 43 -6.47 10.15 -2.09
N GLU A 44 -5.83 9.68 -3.15
CA GLU A 44 -5.76 8.24 -3.44
C GLU A 44 -4.97 7.47 -2.36
N LEU A 45 -3.94 8.09 -1.76
CA LEU A 45 -3.29 7.52 -0.57
C LEU A 45 -4.27 7.33 0.59
N TYR A 46 -5.09 8.35 0.87
CA TYR A 46 -6.12 8.28 1.91
C TYR A 46 -7.18 7.22 1.59
N ASP A 47 -7.67 7.17 0.35
CA ASP A 47 -8.70 6.23 -0.07
C ASP A 47 -8.21 4.78 0.01
N TYR A 48 -6.93 4.51 -0.27
CA TYR A 48 -6.36 3.19 -0.07
C TYR A 48 -6.41 2.77 1.40
N MET A 49 -5.97 3.63 2.32
CA MET A 49 -5.97 3.35 3.76
C MET A 49 -7.39 3.21 4.31
N LEU A 50 -8.30 4.09 3.91
CA LEU A 50 -9.71 4.03 4.29
C LEU A 50 -10.37 2.73 3.82
N ALA A 51 -10.02 2.25 2.62
CA ALA A 51 -10.58 1.03 2.08
C ALA A 51 -10.19 -0.22 2.88
N LEU A 52 -9.03 -0.22 3.54
CA LEU A 52 -8.60 -1.32 4.42
C LEU A 52 -9.38 -1.31 5.74
N GLY A 53 -9.66 -0.12 6.28
CA GLY A 53 -10.46 0.07 7.48
C GLY A 53 -9.89 -0.66 8.70
N ASP A 54 -10.75 -0.99 9.66
CA ASP A 54 -10.35 -1.58 10.94
C ASP A 54 -10.20 -3.12 10.89
N ARG A 55 -10.20 -3.72 9.69
CA ARG A 55 -10.20 -5.19 9.50
C ARG A 55 -9.06 -5.89 10.25
N LEU A 56 -7.88 -5.29 10.29
CA LEU A 56 -6.75 -5.86 11.03
C LEU A 56 -7.00 -5.84 12.55
N ALA A 57 -7.50 -4.71 13.08
CA ALA A 57 -7.86 -4.59 14.49
C ALA A 57 -9.00 -5.56 14.89
N GLU A 58 -9.89 -5.88 13.94
CA GLU A 58 -10.96 -6.86 14.10
C GLU A 58 -10.51 -8.32 13.92
N GLY A 59 -9.20 -8.58 13.72
CA GLY A 59 -8.66 -9.93 13.55
C GLY A 59 -8.97 -10.58 12.19
N GLN A 60 -9.35 -9.79 11.18
CA GLN A 60 -9.74 -10.27 9.85
C GLN A 60 -8.58 -10.11 8.84
N ALA A 61 -7.43 -10.71 9.14
CA ALA A 61 -6.20 -10.56 8.34
C ALA A 61 -6.37 -10.97 6.87
N ASP A 62 -7.03 -12.09 6.56
CA ASP A 62 -7.26 -12.50 5.17
C ASP A 62 -8.14 -11.50 4.40
N ALA A 63 -9.18 -10.96 5.03
CA ALA A 63 -10.05 -9.96 4.41
C ALA A 63 -9.30 -8.64 4.17
N TYR A 64 -8.46 -8.24 5.12
CA TYR A 64 -7.54 -7.10 4.99
C TYR A 64 -6.61 -7.29 3.78
N LEU A 65 -5.96 -8.45 3.65
CA LEU A 65 -5.02 -8.74 2.57
C LEU A 65 -5.67 -8.81 1.20
N ARG A 66 -6.84 -9.45 1.09
CA ARG A 66 -7.62 -9.46 -0.17
C ARG A 66 -8.00 -8.05 -0.60
N GLN A 67 -8.42 -7.20 0.35
CA GLN A 67 -8.76 -5.81 0.07
C GLN A 67 -7.53 -4.99 -0.33
N ALA A 68 -6.41 -5.16 0.36
CA ALA A 68 -5.12 -4.56 0.01
C ALA A 68 -4.70 -4.94 -1.41
N ARG A 69 -4.71 -6.25 -1.73
CA ARG A 69 -4.39 -6.75 -3.07
C ARG A 69 -5.28 -6.14 -4.14
N LYS A 70 -6.59 -6.13 -3.93
CA LYS A 70 -7.57 -5.58 -4.87
C LYS A 70 -7.34 -4.10 -5.16
N LYS A 71 -6.89 -3.32 -4.17
CA LYS A 71 -6.70 -1.87 -4.28
C LYS A 71 -5.25 -1.48 -4.62
N PHE A 72 -4.30 -2.42 -4.56
CA PHE A 72 -2.88 -2.14 -4.67
C PHE A 72 -2.48 -1.41 -5.97
N ALA A 73 -3.13 -1.73 -7.09
CA ALA A 73 -2.87 -1.05 -8.36
C ALA A 73 -3.08 0.47 -8.28
N LYS A 74 -4.08 0.93 -7.51
CA LYS A 74 -4.32 2.37 -7.29
C LYS A 74 -3.25 3.01 -6.42
N LEU A 75 -2.82 2.33 -5.35
CA LEU A 75 -1.73 2.80 -4.50
C LEU A 75 -0.42 2.94 -5.31
N ARG A 76 -0.12 1.93 -6.16
CA ARG A 76 1.04 1.98 -7.06
C ARG A 76 0.95 3.17 -8.01
N LYS A 77 -0.20 3.37 -8.66
CA LYS A 77 -0.40 4.51 -9.55
C LYS A 77 -0.18 5.85 -8.83
N ALA A 78 -0.75 6.04 -7.63
CA ALA A 78 -0.56 7.27 -6.86
C ALA A 78 0.91 7.52 -6.50
N CYS A 79 1.67 6.45 -6.21
CA CYS A 79 3.12 6.54 -6.04
C CYS A 79 3.82 6.97 -7.32
N ASP A 80 3.52 6.33 -8.45
CA ASP A 80 4.14 6.64 -9.74
C ASP A 80 3.83 8.09 -10.18
N ASP A 81 2.59 8.54 -9.98
CA ASP A 81 2.19 9.93 -10.22
C ASP A 81 3.00 10.88 -9.35
N TYR A 82 3.13 10.60 -8.05
CA TYR A 82 3.92 11.45 -7.16
C TYR A 82 5.39 11.52 -7.57
N LEU A 83 6.01 10.38 -7.92
CA LEU A 83 7.41 10.34 -8.36
C LEU A 83 7.63 11.15 -9.64
N ARG A 84 6.65 11.15 -10.55
CA ARG A 84 6.68 11.94 -11.78
C ARG A 84 6.59 13.44 -11.52
N ILE A 85 5.64 13.88 -10.70
CA ILE A 85 5.37 15.32 -10.51
C ILE A 85 6.28 15.97 -9.47
N GLN A 86 6.79 15.21 -8.49
CA GLN A 86 7.55 15.76 -7.38
C GLN A 86 8.72 16.68 -7.80
N PRO A 87 9.54 16.36 -8.83
CA PRO A 87 10.64 17.23 -9.26
C PRO A 87 10.19 18.58 -9.81
N GLU A 88 9.00 18.65 -10.41
CA GLU A 88 8.42 19.87 -10.99
C GLU A 88 7.77 20.74 -9.91
N ILE A 89 7.18 20.09 -8.91
CA ILE A 89 6.49 20.77 -7.80
C ILE A 89 7.48 21.42 -6.83
N SER A 90 8.51 20.69 -6.40
CA SER A 90 9.45 21.23 -5.40
C SER A 90 10.75 20.44 -5.33
N GLY A 91 11.88 21.15 -5.40
CA GLY A 91 13.22 20.58 -5.15
C GLY A 91 13.55 20.35 -3.67
N HIS A 92 12.66 20.75 -2.75
CA HIS A 92 12.94 20.71 -1.32
C HIS A 92 13.15 19.28 -0.80
N THR A 93 14.03 19.11 0.19
CA THR A 93 14.41 17.80 0.72
C THR A 93 13.21 17.01 1.27
N ASN A 94 12.23 17.67 1.89
CA ASN A 94 11.03 17.01 2.40
C ASN A 94 10.25 16.28 1.31
N PHE A 95 10.05 16.91 0.15
CA PHE A 95 9.35 16.29 -0.98
C PHE A 95 10.12 15.09 -1.54
N ARG A 96 11.43 15.23 -1.72
CA ARG A 96 12.32 14.14 -2.16
C ARG A 96 12.33 12.97 -1.17
N MET A 97 12.31 13.24 0.13
CA MET A 97 12.28 12.20 1.16
C MET A 97 10.90 11.54 1.25
N ALA A 98 9.82 12.30 1.10
CA ALA A 98 8.47 11.75 0.99
C ALA A 98 8.34 10.83 -0.23
N ALA A 99 8.93 11.19 -1.36
CA ALA A 99 8.93 10.38 -2.59
C ALA A 99 9.65 9.04 -2.35
N ARG A 100 10.85 9.09 -1.77
CA ARG A 100 11.63 7.89 -1.41
C ARG A 100 10.89 7.00 -0.39
N SER A 101 10.26 7.61 0.61
CA SER A 101 9.51 6.86 1.63
C SER A 101 8.30 6.16 1.02
N LEU A 102 7.54 6.86 0.17
CA LEU A 102 6.37 6.27 -0.49
C LEU A 102 6.78 5.13 -1.42
N GLU A 103 7.79 5.35 -2.26
CA GLU A 103 8.31 4.32 -3.17
C GLU A 103 8.75 3.06 -2.42
N ALA A 104 9.51 3.22 -1.33
CA ALA A 104 9.96 2.11 -0.51
C ALA A 104 8.79 1.33 0.10
N SER A 105 7.81 2.03 0.67
CA SER A 105 6.64 1.39 1.27
C SER A 105 5.76 0.67 0.24
N VAL A 106 5.49 1.28 -0.91
CA VAL A 106 4.68 0.63 -1.96
C VAL A 106 5.43 -0.56 -2.57
N ARG A 107 6.76 -0.50 -2.71
CA ARG A 107 7.57 -1.66 -3.08
C ARG A 107 7.45 -2.80 -2.07
N GLU A 108 7.60 -2.51 -0.79
CA GLU A 108 7.52 -3.53 0.27
C GLU A 108 6.11 -4.13 0.38
N ILE A 109 5.05 -3.32 0.35
CA ILE A 109 3.66 -3.79 0.35
C ILE A 109 3.43 -4.75 -0.82
N GLY A 110 3.92 -4.40 -2.03
CA GLY A 110 3.82 -5.28 -3.19
C GLY A 110 4.53 -6.62 -2.98
N ALA A 111 5.75 -6.59 -2.43
CA ALA A 111 6.52 -7.80 -2.14
C ALA A 111 5.83 -8.71 -1.12
N VAL A 112 5.25 -8.12 -0.06
CA VAL A 112 4.48 -8.84 0.96
C VAL A 112 3.22 -9.47 0.35
N LEU A 113 2.45 -8.71 -0.41
CA LEU A 113 1.25 -9.20 -1.08
C LEU A 113 1.57 -10.36 -2.03
N ASP A 114 2.62 -10.24 -2.84
CA ASP A 114 3.01 -11.30 -3.78
C ASP A 114 3.53 -12.55 -3.06
N ALA A 115 4.21 -12.40 -1.91
CA ALA A 115 4.63 -13.53 -1.08
C ALA A 115 3.44 -14.26 -0.47
N TRP A 116 2.50 -13.51 0.13
CA TRP A 116 1.28 -14.06 0.70
C TRP A 116 0.41 -14.77 -0.36
N ASP A 117 0.20 -14.15 -1.53
CA ASP A 117 -0.55 -14.73 -2.65
C ASP A 117 0.03 -16.10 -3.09
N ARG A 118 1.36 -16.23 -3.12
CA ARG A 118 2.03 -17.49 -3.47
C ARG A 118 1.81 -18.56 -2.41
N ASP A 119 1.91 -18.20 -1.14
CA ASP A 119 1.75 -19.13 -0.03
C ASP A 119 0.29 -19.57 0.15
N GLU A 120 -0.68 -18.67 -0.02
CA GLU A 120 -2.11 -18.95 0.00
C GLU A 120 -2.50 -19.93 -1.12
N ARG A 121 -2.05 -19.68 -2.36
CA ARG A 121 -2.27 -20.59 -3.49
C ARG A 121 -1.59 -21.95 -3.27
N GLY A 122 -0.38 -21.95 -2.71
CA GLY A 122 0.35 -23.17 -2.37
C GLY A 122 -0.38 -23.99 -1.30
N TYR A 123 -0.97 -23.35 -0.29
CA TYR A 123 -1.79 -24.01 0.72
C TYR A 123 -3.02 -24.67 0.08
N HIS A 124 -3.80 -23.91 -0.69
CA HIS A 124 -5.00 -24.46 -1.35
C HIS A 124 -4.69 -25.60 -2.33
N ALA A 125 -3.56 -25.56 -3.03
CA ALA A 125 -3.13 -26.65 -3.89
C ALA A 125 -2.80 -27.94 -3.11
N ARG A 126 -2.18 -27.83 -1.94
CA ARG A 126 -1.86 -28.97 -1.06
C ARG A 126 -3.06 -29.51 -0.29
N SER A 127 -4.07 -28.69 -0.04
CA SER A 127 -5.25 -29.04 0.77
C SER A 127 -6.44 -29.53 -0.06
N ARG A 128 -6.33 -29.63 -1.39
CA ARG A 128 -7.35 -30.30 -2.20
C ARG A 128 -7.27 -31.80 -1.92
N PRO A 129 -8.35 -32.44 -1.41
CA PRO A 129 -8.40 -33.89 -1.37
C PRO A 129 -8.26 -34.39 -2.80
N ASP A 130 -7.45 -35.43 -2.99
CA ASP A 130 -7.27 -36.07 -4.28
C ASP A 130 -8.68 -36.41 -4.80
N ARG A 131 -9.06 -35.84 -5.94
CA ARG A 131 -10.26 -36.30 -6.61
C ARG A 131 -9.86 -37.58 -7.31
N ASP A 132 -9.85 -38.66 -6.56
CA ASP A 132 -9.88 -40.02 -7.10
C ASP A 132 -11.13 -40.15 -7.98
N VAL A 133 -10.96 -39.99 -9.29
CA VAL A 133 -11.63 -40.75 -10.37
C VAL A 133 -10.68 -40.85 -11.56
#